data_AF-A0A3M1P597-F1
#
_entry.id   AF-A0A3M1P597-F1
#
_cell.length_a   1.000
_cell.length_b   1.000
_cell.length_c   1.000
_cell.angle_alpha   90.00
_cell.angle_beta   90.00
_cell.angle_gamma   90.00
#
_symmetry.space_group_name_H-M   'P 1'
#
loop_
_entity.id
_entity.type
_entity.pdbx_description
1 polymer ?
#
loop_
_entity_poly.entity_id
_entity_poly.type
_entity_poly.pdbx_seq_one_letter_code
_entity_poly.pdbx_strand_id
1 'polypeptide(L)' 'MLGWIKLHLNKLKAKPPEENCHIDFDALRQTLGYDFHDESLFTQALKHRSYLPISHEKRIDSNERLELLGDAV' A
#
# COMPACT_ATOMS: atom_id res chain seq x y z
N MET A 1 39.20 -17.82 3.62
CA MET A 1 39.08 -16.36 3.81
C MET A 1 38.20 -15.67 2.74
N LEU A 2 37.07 -16.25 2.32
CA LEU A 2 36.12 -15.59 1.38
C LEU A 2 34.64 -15.84 1.74
N GLY A 3 34.38 -16.60 2.81
CA GLY A 3 33.01 -16.97 3.21
C GLY A 3 32.19 -15.81 3.74
N TRP A 4 32.82 -14.85 4.44
CA TRP A 4 32.14 -13.69 5.02
C TRP A 4 31.61 -12.72 3.95
N ILE A 5 32.30 -12.61 2.81
CA ILE A 5 31.88 -11.77 1.68
C ILE A 5 30.62 -12.36 1.02
N LYS A 6 30.59 -13.69 0.81
CA LYS A 6 29.41 -14.39 0.29
C LYS A 6 28.21 -14.29 1.24
N LEU A 7 28.44 -14.38 2.55
CA LEU A 7 27.38 -14.28 3.55
C LEU A 7 26.73 -12.88 3.56
N HIS A 8 27.54 -11.82 3.39
CA HIS A 8 27.05 -10.45 3.27
C HIS A 8 26.26 -10.20 1.98
N LEU A 9 26.74 -10.75 0.86
CA LEU A 9 26.04 -10.63 -0.44
C LEU A 9 24.67 -11.32 -0.42
N ASN A 10 24.53 -12.45 0.26
CA ASN A 10 23.22 -13.12 0.42
C ASN A 10 22.25 -12.35 1.31
N LYS A 11 22.75 -11.61 2.31
CA LYS A 11 21.92 -10.78 3.19
C LYS A 11 21.30 -9.59 2.45
N LEU A 12 21.95 -9.09 1.40
CA LEU A 12 21.46 -8.01 0.54
C LEU A 12 20.42 -8.47 -0.51
N LYS A 13 20.33 -9.79 -0.75
CA LYS A 13 19.34 -10.39 -1.67
C LYS A 13 18.03 -10.76 -1.01
N ALA A 14 17.94 -10.70 0.32
CA ALA A 14 16.71 -10.98 1.03
C ALA A 14 15.71 -9.84 0.76
N LYS A 15 14.68 -10.12 -0.04
CA LYS A 15 13.49 -9.25 -0.15
C LYS A 15 12.94 -9.09 1.28
N PRO A 16 12.62 -7.86 1.74
CA PRO A 16 11.96 -7.69 3.02
C PRO A 16 10.71 -8.57 3.05
N PRO A 17 10.33 -9.12 4.22
CA PRO A 17 9.10 -9.89 4.32
C PRO A 17 7.96 -9.03 3.78
N GLU A 18 7.24 -9.54 2.78
CA GLU A 18 6.03 -8.90 2.26
C GLU A 18 5.00 -8.95 3.39
N GLU A 19 4.97 -7.88 4.19
CA GLU A 19 3.99 -7.72 5.24
C GLU A 19 2.64 -7.47 4.56
N ASN A 20 1.87 -8.55 4.41
CA ASN A 20 0.55 -8.51 3.79
C ASN A 20 -0.42 -7.78 4.72
N CYS A 21 -0.47 -6.46 4.62
CA CYS A 21 -1.56 -5.66 5.18
C CYS A 21 -2.82 -5.92 4.35
N HIS A 22 -3.62 -6.88 4.78
CA HIS A 22 -4.89 -7.23 4.14
C HIS A 22 -6.00 -6.35 4.69
N ILE A 23 -6.67 -5.59 3.82
CA ILE A 23 -7.85 -4.79 4.19
C ILE A 23 -9.05 -5.73 4.32
N ASP A 24 -9.75 -5.69 5.45
CA ASP A 24 -11.00 -6.42 5.64
C ASP A 24 -12.17 -5.63 5.03
N PHE A 25 -12.50 -5.92 3.77
CA PHE A 25 -13.59 -5.25 3.07
C PHE A 25 -14.96 -5.63 3.58
N ASP A 26 -15.15 -6.83 4.14
CA ASP A 26 -16.47 -7.24 4.65
C ASP A 26 -16.82 -6.46 5.91
N ALA A 27 -15.87 -6.31 6.82
CA ALA A 27 -16.03 -5.44 8.00
C ALA A 27 -16.32 -3.99 7.61
N LEU A 28 -15.64 -3.47 6.57
CA LEU A 28 -15.85 -2.11 6.07
C LEU A 28 -17.24 -1.93 5.43
N ARG A 29 -17.68 -2.86 4.57
CA ARG A 29 -19.01 -2.84 3.94
C ARG A 29 -20.10 -2.83 5.02
N GLN A 30 -19.97 -3.67 6.04
CA GLN A 30 -20.91 -3.72 7.15
C GLN A 30 -20.91 -2.42 7.97
N THR A 31 -19.74 -1.83 8.22
CA THR A 31 -19.60 -0.60 9.01
C THR A 31 -20.15 0.62 8.28
N LEU A 32 -19.90 0.73 6.97
CA LEU A 32 -20.30 1.88 6.16
C LEU A 32 -21.69 1.72 5.54
N GLY A 33 -22.25 0.51 5.54
CA GLY A 33 -23.53 0.22 4.89
C GLY A 33 -23.48 0.41 3.37
N TYR A 34 -22.32 0.21 2.76
CA TYR A 34 -22.07 0.47 1.35
C TYR A 34 -21.32 -0.69 0.70
N ASP A 35 -21.85 -1.18 -0.43
CA ASP A 35 -21.16 -2.16 -1.26
C ASP A 35 -20.23 -1.45 -2.24
N PHE A 36 -18.93 -1.68 -2.06
CA PHE A 36 -17.90 -1.13 -2.94
C PHE A 36 -17.99 -1.78 -4.33
N HIS A 37 -18.20 -0.96 -5.37
CA HIS A 37 -18.14 -1.44 -6.75
C HIS A 37 -16.71 -1.77 -7.18
N ASP A 38 -15.75 -0.97 -6.70
CA ASP A 38 -14.32 -1.13 -6.99
C ASP A 38 -13.50 -0.92 -5.71
N GLU A 39 -13.01 -2.02 -5.14
CA GLU A 39 -12.18 -2.02 -3.93
C GLU A 39 -10.87 -1.26 -4.11
N SER A 40 -10.36 -1.17 -5.36
CA SER A 40 -9.09 -0.50 -5.64
C SER A 40 -9.17 1.01 -5.37
N LEU A 41 -10.34 1.63 -5.54
CA LEU A 41 -10.56 3.03 -5.20
C LEU A 41 -10.46 3.26 -3.69
N PHE A 42 -10.99 2.33 -2.90
CA PHE A 42 -10.89 2.42 -1.44
C PHE A 42 -9.46 2.17 -0.98
N THR A 43 -8.77 1.18 -1.56
CA THR A 43 -7.34 0.96 -1.31
C THR A 43 -6.53 2.22 -1.63
N GLN A 44 -6.81 2.88 -2.76
CA GLN A 44 -6.14 4.13 -3.13
C GLN A 44 -6.48 5.27 -2.16
N ALA A 45 -7.73 5.40 -1.72
CA ALA A 45 -8.16 6.44 -0.78
C ALA A 45 -7.40 6.36 0.56
N LEU A 46 -6.96 5.17 0.96
CA LEU A 46 -6.16 4.96 2.18
C LEU A 46 -4.65 5.23 1.99
N LYS A 47 -4.17 5.47 0.76
CA LYS A 47 -2.75 5.72 0.49
C LYS A 47 -2.40 7.20 0.62
N HIS A 48 -1.97 7.59 1.80
CA HIS A 48 -1.38 8.91 2.00
C HIS A 48 -0.04 9.04 1.23
N ARG A 49 0.28 10.25 0.76
CA ARG A 49 1.49 10.55 -0.02
C ARG A 49 2.80 10.11 0.62
N SER A 50 2.88 10.15 1.96
CA SER A 50 4.08 9.72 2.69
C SER A 50 4.34 8.21 2.63
N TYR A 51 3.33 7.42 2.26
CA TYR A 51 3.44 5.97 2.16
C TYR A 51 4.08 5.51 0.83
N LEU A 52 3.88 6.27 -0.25
CA LEU A 52 4.32 5.87 -1.60
C LEU A 52 5.83 5.60 -1.74
N PRO A 53 6.75 6.37 -1.11
CA PRO A 53 8.18 6.06 -1.16
C PRO A 53 8.52 4.71 -0.52
N ILE A 54 7.74 4.28 0.46
CA ILE A 54 7.93 3.01 1.18
C ILE A 54 7.45 1.84 0.32
N SER A 55 6.29 1.99 -0.33
CA SER A 55 5.70 0.98 -1.22
C SER A 55 6.28 0.98 -2.64
N HIS A 56 7.20 1.91 -2.95
CA HIS A 56 7.79 2.09 -4.30
C HIS A 56 6.74 2.39 -5.38
N GLU A 57 5.68 3.09 -5.01
CA GLU A 57 4.57 3.46 -5.88
C GLU A 57 4.75 4.88 -6.47
N LYS A 58 3.97 5.19 -7.51
CA LYS A 58 4.03 6.50 -8.17
C LYS A 58 3.13 7.48 -7.43
N ARG A 59 3.40 8.78 -7.60
CA ARG A 59 2.56 9.85 -7.02
C ARG A 59 1.08 9.71 -7.39
N ILE A 60 0.78 9.20 -8.59
CA ILE A 60 -0.60 9.04 -9.07
C ILE A 60 -1.39 8.00 -8.25
N ASP A 61 -0.70 7.15 -7.50
CA ASP A 61 -1.28 6.09 -6.68
C ASP A 61 -1.66 6.59 -5.27
N SER A 62 -1.39 7.88 -4.94
CA SER A 62 -1.87 8.50 -3.69
C SER A 62 -3.37 8.78 -3.74
N ASN A 63 -3.93 9.08 -2.57
CA ASN A 63 -5.30 9.55 -2.40
C ASN A 63 -5.53 11.02 -2.81
N GLU A 64 -4.49 11.81 -3.13
CA GLU A 64 -4.58 13.27 -3.33
C GLU A 64 -5.67 13.68 -4.35
N ARG A 65 -5.90 12.88 -5.41
CA ARG A 65 -6.93 13.16 -6.42
C ARG A 65 -8.35 12.81 -5.96
N LEU A 66 -8.49 11.75 -5.18
CA LEU A 66 -9.77 11.33 -4.61
C LEU A 66 -10.19 12.31 -3.51
N GLU A 67 -9.24 12.77 -2.70
CA GLU A 67 -9.43 13.83 -1.71
C GLU A 67 -9.92 15.12 -2.36
N LEU A 68 -9.23 15.59 -3.42
CA LEU A 68 -9.67 16.79 -4.16
C LEU A 68 -11.09 16.66 -4.73
N LEU A 69 -11.46 15.48 -5.24
CA LEU A 69 -12.82 15.25 -5.73
C LEU A 69 -13.83 15.23 -4.58
N GLY A 70 -13.48 14.60 -3.45
CA GLY A 70 -14.31 14.54 -2.26
C GLY A 70 -14.59 15.92 -1.65
N ASP A 71 -13.61 16.82 -1.67
CA ASP A 71 -13.80 18.21 -1.21
C ASP A 71 -14.78 19.02 -2.08
N ALA A 72 -15.00 18.60 -3.32
CA ALA A 72 -15.85 19.29 -4.28
C ALA A 72 -17.32 18.79 -4.29
N VAL A 73 -17.63 17.69 -3.61
CA VAL A 73 -18.95 17.03 -3.57
C VAL A 73 -19.68 17.36 -2.26
#